data_AF-A0A363NTS6-F1
#
_entry.id   AF-A0A363NTS6-F1
#
_cell.length_a   1.000
_cell.length_b   1.000
_cell.length_c   1.000
_cell.angle_alpha   90.00
_cell.angle_beta   90.00
_cell.angle_gamma   90.00
#
_symmetry.space_group_name_H-M   'P 1'
#
loop_
_entity.id
_entity.type
_entity.pdbx_description
1 polymer ?
#
loop_
_entity_poly.entity_id
_entity_poly.type
_entity_poly.pdbx_seq_one_letter_code
_entity_poly.pdbx_strand_id
1 'polypeptide(L)'
;MERVIKIHSIKTTMDFAGVAGATINPLKFNPTQDVINMKKIIKYLIPVLLIIVVFNLNPLRPLFDWLIDTYHYKFANSSGDFYIRATSAENFEGIEERWHEYLKKGNVNSNDTTLYRLFPMNPFAFWRYYNYFNPIYKLPYKNIEEIPKLKSD
;
A
#
# COMPACT_ATOMS: atom_id res chain seq x y z
N MET A 1 -39.84 -5.01 30.34
CA MET A 1 -40.11 -3.76 29.59
C MET A 1 -39.40 -3.89 28.24
N GLU A 2 -40.00 -4.62 27.29
CA GLU A 2 -39.42 -4.90 25.97
C GLU A 2 -39.77 -3.78 24.99
N ARG A 3 -38.76 -3.18 24.36
CA ARG A 3 -38.97 -2.22 23.27
C ARG A 3 -39.03 -2.97 21.95
N VAL A 4 -40.24 -3.13 21.41
CA VAL A 4 -40.48 -3.60 20.04
C VAL A 4 -40.18 -2.43 19.09
N ILE A 5 -39.10 -2.53 18.32
CA ILE A 5 -38.76 -1.54 17.28
C ILE A 5 -39.60 -1.86 16.03
N LYS A 6 -40.58 -1.02 15.75
CA LYS A 6 -41.44 -1.08 14.56
C LYS A 6 -40.75 -0.33 13.42
N ILE A 7 -40.12 -1.05 12.49
CA ILE A 7 -39.51 -0.44 11.30
C ILE A 7 -40.62 -0.16 10.28
N HIS A 8 -40.92 1.12 10.05
CA HIS A 8 -41.84 1.55 9.00
C HIS A 8 -41.17 1.37 7.63
N SER A 9 -41.75 0.48 6.81
CA SER A 9 -41.39 0.33 5.41
C SER A 9 -41.80 1.57 4.62
N ILE A 10 -40.82 2.37 4.19
CA ILE A 10 -41.04 3.47 3.26
C ILE A 10 -41.31 2.87 1.88
N LYS A 11 -42.57 2.91 1.42
CA LYS A 11 -42.93 2.64 0.03
C LYS A 11 -42.66 3.91 -0.78
N THR A 12 -41.54 3.95 -1.50
CA THR A 12 -41.30 4.95 -2.53
C THR A 12 -42.02 4.52 -3.80
N THR A 13 -43.14 5.16 -4.14
CA THR A 13 -43.76 5.04 -5.47
C THR A 13 -43.07 6.04 -6.39
N MET A 14 -42.19 5.54 -7.27
CA MET A 14 -41.74 6.27 -8.46
C MET A 14 -42.49 5.72 -9.67
N ASP A 15 -43.32 6.55 -10.29
CA ASP A 15 -43.93 6.30 -11.59
C ASP A 15 -42.83 6.29 -12.66
N PHE A 16 -42.58 5.12 -13.24
CA PHE A 16 -41.84 4.98 -14.49
C PHE A 16 -42.78 4.38 -15.53
N ALA A 17 -43.50 5.26 -16.22
CA ALA A 17 -44.12 4.94 -17.49
C ALA A 17 -43.00 4.79 -18.53
N GLY A 18 -42.72 3.54 -18.93
CA GLY A 18 -41.97 3.27 -20.16
C GLY A 18 -40.67 2.48 -20.04
N VAL A 19 -40.68 1.30 -19.41
CA VAL A 19 -39.76 0.19 -19.79
C VAL A 19 -40.54 -1.13 -19.63
N ALA A 20 -41.17 -1.57 -20.71
CA ALA A 20 -41.76 -2.91 -20.78
C ALA A 20 -40.65 -3.97 -20.84
N GLY A 21 -40.67 -4.93 -19.92
CA GLY A 21 -40.09 -6.26 -20.17
C GLY A 21 -38.90 -6.74 -19.34
N ALA A 22 -38.44 -6.02 -18.30
CA ALA A 22 -37.47 -6.58 -17.36
C ALA A 22 -38.19 -7.13 -16.12
N THR A 23 -38.54 -8.42 -16.15
CA THR A 23 -38.90 -9.16 -14.93
C THR A 23 -37.69 -9.21 -14.00
N ILE A 24 -37.62 -8.26 -13.07
CA ILE A 24 -36.73 -8.34 -11.91
C ILE A 24 -37.24 -9.46 -11.01
N ASN A 25 -36.63 -10.64 -11.14
CA ASN A 25 -36.81 -11.72 -10.19
C ASN A 25 -36.39 -11.19 -8.80
N PRO A 26 -37.30 -11.16 -7.80
CA PRO A 26 -36.90 -10.75 -6.47
C PRO A 26 -35.84 -11.73 -5.97
N LEU A 27 -34.68 -11.21 -5.58
CA LEU A 27 -33.65 -11.98 -4.88
C LEU A 27 -34.32 -12.70 -3.71
N LYS A 28 -34.47 -14.03 -3.82
CA LYS A 28 -35.02 -14.87 -2.77
C LYS A 28 -34.02 -14.91 -1.62
N PHE A 29 -34.15 -13.97 -0.69
CA PHE A 29 -33.46 -14.00 0.59
C PHE A 29 -33.92 -15.27 1.33
N ASN A 30 -33.01 -16.23 1.49
CA ASN A 30 -33.28 -17.47 2.21
C ASN A 30 -32.49 -17.42 3.52
N PRO A 31 -33.12 -16.97 4.61
CA PRO A 31 -32.43 -16.58 5.84
C PRO A 31 -31.58 -17.71 6.42
N THR A 32 -31.98 -18.96 6.23
CA THR A 32 -31.23 -20.12 6.73
C THR A 32 -29.98 -20.40 5.90
N GLN A 33 -30.08 -20.34 4.58
CA GLN A 33 -28.95 -20.60 3.68
C GLN A 33 -27.94 -19.44 3.71
N ASP A 34 -28.44 -18.21 3.81
CA ASP A 34 -27.61 -17.00 3.88
C ASP A 34 -26.82 -16.95 5.19
N VAL A 35 -27.42 -17.36 6.32
CA VAL A 35 -26.71 -17.48 7.61
C VAL A 35 -25.64 -18.57 7.57
N ILE A 36 -25.90 -19.71 6.93
CA ILE A 36 -24.91 -20.80 6.79
C ILE A 36 -23.74 -20.36 5.91
N ASN A 37 -24.00 -19.68 4.81
CA ASN A 37 -22.96 -19.15 3.92
C ASN A 37 -22.14 -18.06 4.61
N MET A 38 -22.78 -17.17 5.37
CA MET A 38 -22.10 -16.14 6.16
C MET A 38 -21.18 -16.75 7.23
N LYS A 39 -21.62 -17.82 7.91
CA LYS A 39 -20.78 -18.57 8.87
C LYS A 39 -19.53 -19.19 8.21
N LYS A 40 -19.66 -19.69 6.97
CA LYS A 40 -18.51 -20.21 6.20
C LYS A 40 -17.53 -19.10 5.82
N ILE A 41 -18.03 -17.94 5.38
CA ILE A 41 -17.19 -16.78 5.02
C ILE A 41 -16.43 -16.27 6.26
N ILE A 42 -17.11 -16.11 7.39
CA ILE A 42 -16.50 -15.69 8.66
C ILE A 42 -15.41 -16.68 9.10
N LYS A 43 -15.63 -17.99 8.93
CA LYS A 43 -14.63 -19.02 9.23
C LYS A 43 -13.32 -18.85 8.46
N TYR A 44 -13.37 -18.35 7.23
CA TYR A 44 -12.16 -18.09 6.42
C TYR A 44 -11.59 -16.68 6.61
N LEU A 45 -12.42 -15.69 6.94
CA LEU A 45 -11.96 -14.32 7.22
C LEU A 45 -11.16 -14.24 8.52
N ILE A 46 -11.55 -14.97 9.57
CA ILE A 46 -10.85 -14.96 10.87
C ILE A 46 -9.37 -15.34 10.74
N PRO A 47 -8.97 -16.48 10.13
CA PRO A 47 -7.56 -16.82 10.00
C PRO A 47 -6.79 -15.85 9.11
N VAL A 48 -7.40 -15.31 8.04
CA VAL A 48 -6.77 -14.29 7.19
C VAL A 48 -6.48 -13.02 7.97
N LEU A 49 -7.45 -12.54 8.76
CA LEU A 49 -7.27 -11.38 9.64
C LEU A 49 -6.20 -11.64 10.70
N LEU A 50 -6.19 -12.85 11.29
CA LEU A 50 -5.22 -13.25 12.31
C LEU A 50 -3.79 -13.29 11.74
N ILE A 51 -3.63 -13.79 10.51
CA ILE A 51 -2.36 -13.74 9.77
C ILE A 51 -1.93 -12.29 9.58
N ILE A 52 -2.81 -11.41 9.08
CA ILE A 52 -2.48 -9.99 8.90
C ILE A 52 -2.03 -9.36 10.23
N VAL A 53 -2.74 -9.61 11.34
CA VAL A 53 -2.38 -9.06 12.66
C VAL A 53 -1.03 -9.61 13.13
N VAL A 54 -0.81 -10.92 13.07
CA VAL A 54 0.43 -11.56 13.53
C VAL A 54 1.65 -11.06 12.73
N PHE A 55 1.51 -10.90 11.41
CA PHE A 55 2.58 -10.38 10.56
C PHE A 55 2.85 -8.87 10.78
N ASN A 56 1.90 -8.14 11.38
CA ASN A 56 2.10 -6.76 11.81
C ASN A 56 2.58 -6.63 13.27
N LEU A 57 2.76 -7.74 14.01
CA LEU A 57 3.29 -7.70 15.38
C LEU A 57 4.82 -7.49 15.41
N ASN A 58 5.25 -6.74 16.42
CA ASN A 58 6.58 -6.14 16.54
C ASN A 58 7.81 -7.08 16.48
N PRO A 59 7.78 -8.37 16.86
CA PRO A 59 8.97 -9.23 16.72
C PRO A 59 9.14 -9.83 15.32
N LEU A 60 8.06 -9.99 14.55
CA LEU A 60 8.11 -10.61 13.22
C LEU A 60 8.39 -9.59 12.11
N ARG A 61 7.94 -8.34 12.28
CA ARG A 61 8.19 -7.25 11.33
C ARG A 61 9.68 -7.08 10.97
N PRO A 62 10.62 -6.88 11.92
CA PRO A 62 12.04 -6.73 11.59
C PRO A 62 12.65 -8.00 11.00
N LEU A 63 12.14 -9.19 11.32
CA LEU A 63 12.58 -10.45 10.70
C LEU A 63 12.17 -10.53 9.23
N PHE A 64 10.96 -10.11 8.87
CA PHE A 64 10.51 -10.06 7.48
C PHE A 64 11.23 -8.97 6.69
N ASP A 65 11.39 -7.77 7.28
CA ASP A 65 12.18 -6.70 6.69
C ASP A 65 13.63 -7.15 6.45
N TRP A 66 14.23 -7.90 7.37
CA TRP A 66 15.58 -8.44 7.21
C TRP A 66 15.65 -9.61 6.19
N LEU A 67 14.77 -10.60 6.29
CA LEU A 67 14.83 -11.81 5.45
C LEU A 67 14.46 -11.54 3.99
N ILE A 68 13.51 -10.63 3.74
CA ILE A 68 12.93 -10.40 2.41
C ILE A 68 13.35 -9.06 1.82
N ASP A 69 13.73 -8.08 2.64
CA ASP A 69 13.81 -6.66 2.23
C ASP A 69 15.12 -5.95 2.61
N THR A 70 16.14 -6.70 3.03
CA THR A 70 17.46 -6.13 3.36
C THR A 70 18.02 -5.34 2.16
N TYR A 71 18.32 -4.05 2.38
CA TYR A 71 18.79 -3.08 1.38
C TYR A 71 17.81 -2.73 0.25
N HIS A 72 16.50 -2.81 0.50
CA HIS A 72 15.50 -2.41 -0.48
C HIS A 72 15.54 -0.91 -0.81
N TYR A 73 15.92 -0.07 0.16
CA TYR A 73 15.91 1.38 0.01
C TYR A 73 17.17 1.86 -0.68
N LYS A 74 17.08 2.01 -2.01
CA LYS A 74 18.14 2.53 -2.88
C LYS A 74 17.76 3.91 -3.39
N PHE A 75 18.69 4.85 -3.34
CA PHE A 75 18.50 6.21 -3.81
C PHE A 75 19.66 6.64 -4.68
N ALA A 76 19.37 7.43 -5.72
CA ALA A 76 20.39 8.01 -6.57
C ALA A 76 19.94 9.31 -7.23
N ASN A 77 20.89 10.08 -7.75
CA ASN A 77 20.60 11.16 -8.68
C ASN A 77 20.43 10.62 -10.12
N SER A 78 20.15 11.52 -11.08
CA SER A 78 19.81 11.10 -12.45
C SER A 78 20.98 10.45 -13.20
N SER A 79 22.21 10.90 -12.92
CA SER A 79 23.45 10.38 -13.49
C SER A 79 24.04 9.18 -12.74
N GLY A 80 23.66 8.97 -11.48
CA GLY A 80 24.21 7.93 -10.61
C GLY A 80 25.51 8.29 -9.89
N ASP A 81 25.92 9.56 -9.90
CA ASP A 81 27.08 10.08 -9.14
C ASP A 81 26.87 10.05 -7.63
N PHE A 82 25.62 10.25 -7.22
CA PHE A 82 25.21 10.03 -5.85
C PHE A 82 24.43 8.73 -5.80
N TYR A 83 24.89 7.79 -4.98
CA TYR A 83 24.21 6.53 -4.73
C TYR A 83 24.32 6.16 -3.26
N ILE A 84 23.18 5.82 -2.65
CA ILE A 84 23.12 5.40 -1.25
C ILE A 84 22.09 4.29 -1.07
N ARG A 85 22.46 3.34 -0.20
CA ARG A 85 21.58 2.26 0.26
C ARG A 85 21.26 2.45 1.73
N ALA A 86 20.00 2.25 2.09
CA ALA A 86 19.54 2.24 3.46
C ALA A 86 18.90 0.89 3.79
N THR A 87 19.06 0.49 5.05
CA THR A 87 18.48 -0.74 5.61
C THR A 87 17.03 -0.55 6.02
N SER A 88 16.59 0.68 6.26
CA SER A 88 15.24 1.02 6.74
C SER A 88 14.80 2.38 6.22
N ALA A 89 13.49 2.57 6.11
CA ALA A 89 12.86 3.86 5.81
C ALA A 89 13.05 4.89 6.94
N GLU A 90 13.40 4.46 8.15
CA GLU A 90 13.62 5.33 9.30
C GLU A 90 14.91 6.16 9.16
N ASN A 91 15.88 5.67 8.37
CA ASN A 91 17.15 6.35 8.13
C ASN A 91 17.06 7.50 7.11
N PHE A 92 15.86 8.01 6.81
CA PHE A 92 15.68 9.01 5.76
C PHE A 92 16.41 10.32 6.04
N GLU A 93 16.37 10.78 7.28
CA GLU A 93 16.99 12.04 7.70
C GLU A 93 18.48 12.07 7.36
N GLY A 94 19.21 10.98 7.66
CA GLY A 94 20.62 10.86 7.30
C GLY A 94 20.89 10.76 5.80
N ILE A 95 19.91 10.31 5.00
CA ILE A 95 20.01 10.29 3.53
C ILE A 95 19.84 11.70 2.97
N GLU A 96 18.86 12.44 3.50
CA GLU A 96 18.58 13.82 3.13
C GLU A 96 19.77 14.73 3.49
N GLU A 97 20.37 14.55 4.66
CA GLU A 97 21.58 15.26 5.06
C GLU A 97 22.75 15.02 4.09
N ARG A 98 23.07 13.75 3.81
CA ARG A 98 24.13 13.39 2.84
C ARG A 98 23.85 13.91 1.43
N TRP A 99 22.58 13.94 1.04
CA TRP A 99 22.16 14.51 -0.23
C TRP A 99 22.42 16.01 -0.27
N HIS A 100 22.04 16.75 0.77
CA HIS A 100 22.33 18.18 0.87
C HIS A 100 23.82 18.49 0.91
N GLU A 101 24.62 17.66 1.59
CA GLU A 101 26.08 17.77 1.55
C GLU A 101 26.64 17.56 0.14
N TYR A 102 26.12 16.57 -0.61
CA TYR A 102 26.50 16.35 -2.00
C TYR A 102 26.21 17.57 -2.87
N LEU A 103 25.01 18.17 -2.75
CA LEU A 103 24.64 19.39 -3.48
C LEU A 103 25.55 20.58 -3.15
N LYS A 104 25.96 20.73 -1.88
CA LYS A 104 26.84 21.82 -1.42
C LYS A 104 28.28 21.73 -1.96
N LYS A 105 28.75 20.55 -2.38
CA LYS A 105 30.11 20.35 -2.90
C LYS A 105 30.35 21.00 -4.28
N GLY A 106 29.32 21.55 -4.93
CA GLY A 106 29.46 22.47 -6.08
C GLY A 106 29.84 21.83 -7.42
N ASN A 107 30.21 20.54 -7.46
CA ASN A 107 30.48 19.78 -8.69
C ASN A 107 29.25 19.05 -9.24
N VAL A 108 28.04 19.50 -8.88
CA VAL A 108 26.80 18.83 -9.27
C VAL A 108 26.32 19.38 -10.61
N ASN A 109 26.08 18.49 -11.56
CA ASN A 109 25.49 18.85 -12.84
C ASN A 109 24.09 19.45 -12.61
N SER A 110 23.68 20.43 -13.40
CA SER A 110 22.37 21.11 -13.26
C SER A 110 21.19 20.13 -13.34
N ASN A 111 21.36 19.02 -14.06
CA ASN A 111 20.38 17.93 -14.16
C ASN A 111 20.37 16.96 -12.98
N ASP A 112 21.33 17.05 -12.05
CA ASP A 112 21.52 16.13 -10.92
C ASP A 112 21.13 16.73 -9.58
N THR A 113 20.17 17.64 -9.60
CA THR A 113 19.65 18.33 -8.40
C THR A 113 18.48 17.60 -7.74
N THR A 114 18.02 16.49 -8.32
CA THR A 114 16.90 15.69 -7.81
C THR A 114 17.37 14.33 -7.29
N LEU A 115 16.89 13.98 -6.09
CA LEU A 115 17.07 12.66 -5.50
C LEU A 115 15.91 11.74 -5.89
N TYR A 116 16.23 10.60 -6.50
CA TYR A 116 15.27 9.59 -6.91
C TYR A 116 15.29 8.40 -5.96
N ARG A 117 14.12 7.80 -5.75
CA ARG A 117 14.02 6.45 -5.21
C ARG A 117 14.13 5.43 -6.34
N LEU A 118 14.92 4.38 -6.14
CA LEU A 118 15.17 3.34 -7.14
C LEU A 118 14.36 2.07 -6.91
N PHE A 119 13.44 2.10 -5.95
CA PHE A 119 12.62 0.95 -5.58
C PHE A 119 11.13 1.28 -5.78
N PRO A 120 10.36 0.32 -6.33
CA PRO A 120 8.93 0.51 -6.54
C PRO A 120 8.14 0.34 -5.23
N MET A 121 6.90 0.83 -5.23
CA MET A 121 5.92 0.44 -4.21
C MET A 121 5.38 -0.94 -4.57
N ASN A 122 5.31 -1.85 -3.60
CA ASN A 122 4.75 -3.18 -3.81
C ASN A 122 3.38 -3.30 -3.10
N PRO A 123 2.26 -3.41 -3.84
CA PRO A 123 0.92 -3.52 -3.24
C PRO A 123 0.71 -4.86 -2.52
N PHE A 124 1.56 -5.86 -2.73
CA PHE A 124 1.46 -7.15 -2.02
C PHE A 124 2.27 -7.19 -0.73
N ALA A 125 3.19 -6.24 -0.55
CA ALA A 125 4.00 -6.13 0.66
C ALA A 125 3.29 -5.32 1.74
N PHE A 126 2.16 -5.85 2.23
CA PHE A 126 1.28 -5.16 3.19
C PHE A 126 1.98 -4.76 4.50
N TRP A 127 3.02 -5.50 4.91
CA TRP A 127 3.85 -5.18 6.08
C TRP A 127 4.61 -3.84 5.94
N ARG A 128 4.73 -3.30 4.73
CA ARG A 128 5.39 -2.02 4.42
C ARG A 128 4.44 -0.84 4.30
N TYR A 129 3.13 -1.06 4.41
CA TYR A 129 2.15 -0.01 4.13
C TYR A 129 2.32 1.20 5.04
N TYR A 130 2.72 0.99 6.30
CA TYR A 130 3.08 2.08 7.20
C TYR A 130 4.22 2.96 6.65
N ASN A 131 5.21 2.35 6.00
CA ASN A 131 6.33 3.07 5.39
C ASN A 131 5.90 3.87 4.15
N TYR A 132 4.81 3.54 3.47
CA TYR A 132 4.36 4.26 2.26
C TYR A 132 3.91 5.70 2.56
N PHE A 133 3.61 6.00 3.82
CA PHE A 133 3.31 7.36 4.27
C PHE A 133 4.58 8.19 4.58
N ASN A 134 5.76 7.56 4.61
CA ASN A 134 7.04 8.22 4.88
C ASN A 134 7.44 9.17 3.71
N PRO A 135 8.06 10.33 4.01
CA PRO A 135 8.63 11.24 3.01
C PRO A 135 9.46 10.57 1.91
N ILE A 136 10.15 9.47 2.19
CA ILE A 136 10.88 8.64 1.22
C ILE A 136 10.06 8.33 -0.04
N TYR A 137 8.78 8.01 0.13
CA TYR A 137 7.91 7.60 -0.96
C TYR A 137 7.32 8.77 -1.75
N LYS A 138 7.50 10.01 -1.25
CA LYS A 138 7.18 11.25 -1.99
C LYS A 138 8.25 11.58 -3.02
N LEU A 139 9.45 10.98 -2.92
CA LEU A 139 10.49 11.15 -3.92
C LEU A 139 10.07 10.54 -5.27
N PRO A 140 10.49 11.16 -6.39
CA PRO A 140 10.24 10.62 -7.71
C PRO A 140 10.89 9.24 -7.86
N TYR A 141 10.15 8.32 -8.47
CA TYR A 141 10.66 7.00 -8.80
C TYR A 141 11.43 7.04 -10.12
N LYS A 142 12.57 6.34 -10.16
CA LYS A 142 13.32 6.08 -11.38
C LYS A 142 13.81 4.64 -11.37
N ASN A 143 13.73 3.94 -12.51
CA ASN A 143 14.27 2.59 -12.60
C ASN A 143 15.80 2.65 -12.58
N ILE A 144 16.45 1.72 -11.87
CA ILE A 144 17.91 1.63 -11.80
C ILE A 144 18.53 1.42 -13.19
N GLU A 145 17.83 0.73 -14.10
CA GLU A 145 18.29 0.49 -15.48
C GLU A 145 18.37 1.76 -16.33
N GLU A 146 17.66 2.82 -15.94
CA GLU A 146 17.67 4.12 -16.60
C GLU A 146 18.82 5.02 -16.13
N ILE A 147 19.63 4.56 -15.17
CA ILE A 147 20.76 5.31 -14.62
C ILE A 147 22.05 4.74 -15.22
N PRO A 148 22.73 5.48 -16.12
CA PRO A 148 23.85 4.95 -16.90
C PRO A 148 24.96 4.32 -16.05
N LYS A 149 25.30 4.94 -14.91
CA LYS A 149 26.39 4.49 -14.02
C LYS A 149 26.02 3.29 -13.15
N LEU A 150 24.73 3.07 -12.90
CA LEU A 150 24.25 1.97 -12.06
C LEU A 150 23.81 0.75 -12.86
N LYS A 151 23.71 0.89 -14.19
CA LYS A 151 23.40 -0.22 -15.11
C LYS A 151 24.54 -1.23 -15.24
N SER A 152 25.77 -0.84 -14.91
CA SER A 152 26.99 -1.64 -15.06
C SER A 152 27.43 -2.40 -13.81
N ASP A 153 26.74 -2.22 -12.69
CA ASP A 153 27.01 -2.87 -11.39
C ASP A 153 26.06 -4.05 -11.14
#